data_AF-A0A369K6C5-F1
#
_entry.id   AF-A0A369K6C5-F1
#
_cell.length_a   1.000
_cell.length_b   1.000
_cell.length_c   1.000
_cell.angle_alpha   90.00
_cell.angle_beta   90.00
_cell.angle_gamma   90.00
#
_symmetry.space_group_name_H-M   'P 1'
#
loop_
_entity.id
_entity.type
_entity.pdbx_description
1 polymer ?
#
loop_
_entity_poly.entity_id
_entity_poly.type
_entity_poly.pdbx_seq_one_letter_code
_entity_poly.pdbx_strand_id
1 'polypeptide(L)'
;MAGELIDPREYAYGPPVAVPRRNAVDWTGQPGGVRSDYWHKGLPSVVVSRNHSQFPGIRFFPADGVGSGIALTECEYTEGIAFPGQSIFEQLPARLQHIKAGNLVITWPGYEQLKWKETVVFVHRNGSPLSVAHMAAQIACLWRQFYEDHHLHFNGDGIRLGPTRVTYHHLRLHQIYSHDGRCWQVEVSYVKPR
;
A
#
# COMPACT_ATOMS: atom_id res chain seq x y z
N MET A 1 -22.95 -1.83 46.61
CA MET A 1 -23.11 -2.78 45.50
C MET A 1 -22.79 -2.04 44.22
N ALA A 2 -21.54 -2.12 43.78
CA ALA A 2 -21.06 -1.52 42.54
C ALA A 2 -21.04 -2.63 41.48
N GLY A 3 -21.76 -2.41 40.37
CA GLY A 3 -21.65 -3.26 39.20
C GLY A 3 -20.36 -2.93 38.46
N GLU A 4 -19.53 -3.95 38.25
CA GLU A 4 -18.35 -3.85 37.40
C GLU A 4 -18.80 -3.69 35.94
N LEU A 5 -18.44 -2.54 35.36
CA LEU A 5 -18.48 -2.27 33.93
C LEU A 5 -17.29 -2.97 33.29
N ILE A 6 -17.56 -3.91 32.39
CA ILE A 6 -16.55 -4.54 31.53
C ILE A 6 -16.03 -3.47 30.56
N ASP A 7 -14.73 -3.17 30.60
CA ASP A 7 -14.03 -2.23 29.72
C ASP A 7 -13.78 -2.88 28.33
N PRO A 8 -14.27 -2.32 27.21
CA PRO A 8 -14.08 -2.87 25.87
C PRO A 8 -12.67 -2.64 25.27
N ARG A 9 -11.66 -2.32 26.08
CA ARG A 9 -10.27 -2.09 25.65
C ARG A 9 -9.41 -3.33 25.43
N GLU A 10 -10.00 -4.53 25.36
CA GLU A 10 -9.30 -5.75 24.97
C GLU A 10 -9.00 -5.91 23.46
N TYR A 11 -9.27 -4.89 22.63
CA TYR A 11 -8.68 -4.83 21.28
C TYR A 11 -7.27 -4.26 21.34
N ALA A 12 -6.37 -5.04 21.94
CA ALA A 12 -4.95 -4.86 21.82
C ALA A 12 -4.57 -5.00 20.33
N TYR A 13 -4.32 -3.87 19.67
CA TYR A 13 -3.43 -3.83 18.52
C TYR A 13 -2.04 -4.24 19.01
N GLY A 14 -1.81 -5.56 19.06
CA GLY A 14 -0.48 -6.11 19.25
C GLY A 14 0.44 -5.64 18.10
N PRO A 15 1.77 -5.63 18.31
CA PRO A 15 2.69 -5.49 17.18
C PRO A 15 2.33 -6.54 16.13
N PRO A 16 2.41 -6.22 14.82
CA PRO A 16 2.10 -7.18 13.77
C PRO A 16 2.93 -8.44 14.05
N VAL A 17 2.24 -9.55 14.35
CA VAL A 17 2.88 -10.85 14.48
C VAL A 17 3.48 -11.15 13.13
N ALA A 18 4.81 -11.11 13.05
CA ALA A 18 5.53 -11.52 11.86
C ALA A 18 5.16 -12.98 11.58
N VAL A 19 4.24 -13.19 10.63
CA VAL A 19 3.90 -14.54 10.18
C VAL A 19 5.18 -15.17 9.63
N PRO A 20 5.60 -16.34 10.13
CA PRO A 20 6.80 -17.01 9.62
C PRO A 20 6.64 -17.25 8.12
N ARG A 21 7.65 -16.79 7.34
CA ARG A 21 7.77 -16.95 5.89
C ARG A 21 7.38 -18.37 5.46
N ARG A 22 6.17 -18.58 4.97
CA ARG A 22 5.79 -19.80 4.25
C ARG A 22 5.83 -19.50 2.76
N ASN A 23 7.02 -19.69 2.18
CA ASN A 23 7.29 -20.42 0.94
C ASN A 23 8.69 -19.99 0.43
N ALA A 24 9.58 -21.00 0.29
CA ALA A 24 11.04 -20.93 0.15
C ALA A 24 11.81 -20.75 1.48
N VAL A 25 12.00 -21.86 2.20
CA VAL A 25 13.09 -21.98 3.18
C VAL A 25 14.39 -21.99 2.38
N ASP A 26 15.06 -20.85 2.33
CA ASP A 26 16.47 -20.81 1.93
C ASP A 26 17.30 -21.41 3.05
N TRP A 27 17.65 -22.70 2.90
CA TRP A 27 18.51 -23.42 3.84
C TRP A 27 19.98 -22.94 3.80
N THR A 28 20.31 -21.95 2.96
CA THR A 28 21.69 -21.47 2.76
C THR A 28 22.00 -20.15 3.47
N GLY A 29 21.29 -19.80 4.55
CA GLY A 29 21.82 -18.95 5.63
C GLY A 29 22.57 -17.68 5.22
N GLN A 30 22.21 -17.03 4.12
CA GLN A 30 22.80 -15.74 3.79
C GLN A 30 22.11 -14.64 4.61
N PRO A 31 22.88 -13.74 5.27
CA PRO A 31 22.33 -12.56 5.91
C PRO A 31 21.85 -11.60 4.81
N GLY A 32 20.61 -11.78 4.36
CA GLY A 32 20.05 -11.05 3.22
C GLY A 32 19.00 -11.86 2.48
N GLY A 33 18.10 -12.52 3.22
CA GLY A 33 17.11 -13.44 2.65
C GLY A 33 16.37 -12.86 1.44
N VAL A 34 16.00 -13.74 0.52
CA VAL A 34 15.35 -13.41 -0.76
C VAL A 34 14.15 -12.46 -0.51
N ARG A 35 14.17 -11.29 -1.17
CA ARG A 35 13.04 -10.34 -1.14
C ARG A 35 11.75 -11.03 -1.58
N SER A 36 10.62 -10.66 -0.99
CA SER A 36 9.31 -11.24 -1.33
C SER A 36 8.97 -11.05 -2.81
N ASP A 37 9.45 -9.96 -3.41
CA ASP A 37 9.21 -9.62 -4.82
C ASP A 37 10.20 -10.24 -5.83
N TYR A 38 11.15 -11.07 -5.37
CA TYR A 38 12.21 -11.63 -6.23
C TYR A 38 11.68 -12.30 -7.50
N TRP A 39 10.58 -13.04 -7.41
CA TRP A 39 9.99 -13.80 -8.51
C TRP A 39 9.38 -12.94 -9.62
N HIS A 40 9.09 -11.67 -9.34
CA HIS A 40 8.53 -10.73 -10.30
C HIS A 40 9.56 -9.73 -10.83
N LYS A 41 10.81 -9.82 -10.39
CA LYS A 41 11.87 -8.91 -10.81
C LYS A 41 12.07 -8.98 -12.33
N GLY A 42 12.02 -7.81 -12.97
CA GLY A 42 12.20 -7.67 -14.43
C GLY A 42 11.01 -8.08 -15.28
N LEU A 43 9.89 -8.50 -14.69
CA LEU A 43 8.67 -8.80 -15.44
C LEU A 43 7.97 -7.52 -15.92
N PRO A 44 7.29 -7.56 -17.09
CA PRO A 44 6.53 -6.41 -17.58
C PRO A 44 5.34 -6.10 -16.67
N SER A 45 5.06 -4.82 -16.46
CA SER A 45 3.93 -4.34 -15.67
C SER A 45 3.00 -3.45 -16.49
N VAL A 46 1.76 -3.31 -16.02
CA VAL A 46 0.75 -2.42 -16.61
C VAL A 46 0.22 -1.51 -15.51
N VAL A 47 0.30 -0.19 -15.74
CA VAL A 47 -0.28 0.83 -14.84
C VAL A 47 -1.77 0.95 -15.11
N VAL A 48 -2.58 0.93 -14.05
CA VAL A 48 -4.05 0.90 -14.15
C VAL A 48 -4.73 2.13 -13.58
N SER A 49 -4.12 2.78 -12.59
CA SER A 49 -4.71 3.95 -11.91
C SER A 49 -3.84 5.19 -12.13
N ARG A 50 -3.47 5.45 -13.39
CA ARG A 50 -2.50 6.49 -13.77
C ARG A 50 -3.03 7.89 -13.45
N ASN A 51 -2.20 8.71 -12.80
CA ASN A 51 -2.45 10.12 -12.58
C ASN A 51 -2.27 10.93 -13.88
N HIS A 52 -3.34 11.05 -14.68
CA HIS A 52 -3.31 11.82 -15.92
C HIS A 52 -3.23 13.34 -15.69
N SER A 53 -3.76 13.82 -14.57
CA SER A 53 -3.84 15.24 -14.24
C SER A 53 -2.57 15.81 -13.63
N GLN A 54 -1.55 14.97 -13.39
CA GLN A 54 -0.28 15.35 -12.77
C GLN A 54 -0.44 16.07 -11.42
N PHE A 55 -1.45 15.68 -10.64
CA PHE A 55 -1.65 16.22 -9.30
C PHE A 55 -0.44 15.97 -8.40
N PRO A 56 -0.17 16.87 -7.42
CA PRO A 56 0.92 16.64 -6.47
C PRO A 56 0.66 15.35 -5.69
N GLY A 57 1.75 14.66 -5.35
CA GLY A 57 1.66 13.36 -4.73
C GLY A 57 2.97 12.92 -4.09
N ILE A 58 2.84 11.95 -3.20
CA ILE A 58 3.96 11.25 -2.57
C ILE A 58 4.31 10.09 -3.47
N ARG A 59 5.55 10.08 -3.97
CA ARG A 59 6.08 9.06 -4.86
C ARG A 59 6.87 8.02 -4.06
N PHE A 60 6.78 6.79 -4.53
CA PHE A 60 7.44 5.63 -3.94
C PHE A 60 8.40 5.04 -4.96
N PHE A 61 9.69 5.05 -4.64
CA PHE A 61 10.74 4.54 -5.52
C PHE A 61 11.33 3.25 -4.95
N PRO A 62 11.62 2.25 -5.81
CA PRO A 62 12.28 1.04 -5.35
C PRO A 62 13.73 1.34 -4.93
N ALA A 63 14.20 0.69 -3.87
CA ALA A 63 15.52 0.93 -3.27
C ALA A 63 16.69 0.59 -4.20
N ASP A 64 16.49 -0.31 -5.17
CA ASP A 64 17.49 -0.64 -6.18
C ASP A 64 17.44 0.28 -7.41
N GLY A 65 16.50 1.23 -7.45
CA GLY A 65 16.32 2.17 -8.56
C GLY A 65 15.82 1.52 -9.86
N VAL A 66 15.52 0.22 -9.85
CA VAL A 66 15.16 -0.55 -11.04
C VAL A 66 13.74 -1.08 -10.89
N GLY A 67 12.87 -0.75 -11.85
CA GLY A 67 11.52 -1.31 -11.92
C GLY A 67 10.41 -0.27 -11.92
N SER A 68 9.18 -0.76 -11.94
CA SER A 68 7.95 0.04 -12.06
C SER A 68 7.15 -0.07 -10.76
N GLY A 69 7.51 0.77 -9.78
CA GLY A 69 6.86 0.81 -8.46
C GLY A 69 7.36 -0.28 -7.51
N ILE A 70 6.93 -0.17 -6.26
CA ILE A 70 7.32 -1.05 -5.15
C ILE A 70 6.23 -2.09 -4.94
N ALA A 71 6.58 -3.39 -4.86
CA ALA A 71 5.60 -4.42 -4.58
C ALA A 71 4.88 -4.13 -3.26
N LEU A 72 3.54 -4.25 -3.25
CA LEU A 72 2.76 -3.95 -2.04
C LEU A 72 3.16 -4.84 -0.86
N THR A 73 3.63 -6.06 -1.12
CA THR A 73 4.14 -6.98 -0.10
C THR A 73 5.43 -6.47 0.56
N GLU A 74 6.31 -5.80 -0.19
CA GLU A 74 7.53 -5.18 0.37
C GLU A 74 7.17 -3.94 1.19
N CYS A 75 6.18 -3.16 0.75
CA CYS A 75 5.73 -1.95 1.43
C CYS A 75 5.27 -2.23 2.86
N GLU A 76 4.58 -3.33 3.13
CA GLU A 76 4.09 -3.69 4.47
C GLU A 76 5.19 -3.88 5.50
N TYR A 77 6.32 -4.42 5.06
CA TYR A 77 7.48 -4.64 5.91
C TYR A 77 8.47 -3.47 5.85
N THR A 78 8.10 -2.37 5.18
CA THR A 78 8.96 -1.20 4.94
C THR A 78 10.27 -1.53 4.20
N GLU A 79 10.28 -2.66 3.48
CA GLU A 79 11.44 -3.15 2.73
C GLU A 79 11.40 -2.67 1.29
N GLY A 80 12.57 -2.62 0.63
CA GLY A 80 12.63 -2.31 -0.80
C GLY A 80 12.25 -0.87 -1.19
N ILE A 81 12.11 0.06 -0.24
CA ILE A 81 11.75 1.46 -0.45
C ILE A 81 13.00 2.36 -0.42
N ALA A 82 13.12 3.26 -1.39
CA ALA A 82 14.14 4.32 -1.37
C ALA A 82 13.74 5.44 -0.39
N PHE A 83 14.72 5.98 0.33
CA PHE A 83 14.51 7.05 1.33
C PHE A 83 13.43 6.74 2.38
N PRO A 84 13.44 5.55 3.01
CA PRO A 84 12.34 5.08 3.85
C PRO A 84 12.06 5.97 5.08
N GLY A 85 13.08 6.69 5.58
CA GLY A 85 12.99 7.60 6.70
C GLY A 85 12.60 9.04 6.35
N GLN A 86 12.54 9.41 5.06
CA GLN A 86 12.21 10.76 4.63
C GLN A 86 10.77 11.11 5.02
N SER A 87 10.50 12.35 5.43
CA SER A 87 9.15 12.83 5.69
C SER A 87 8.34 12.91 4.38
N ILE A 88 7.09 12.48 4.40
CA ILE A 88 6.21 12.59 3.23
C ILE A 88 5.88 14.05 2.86
N PHE A 89 5.96 14.99 3.81
CA PHE A 89 5.65 16.39 3.54
C PHE A 89 6.73 17.10 2.72
N GLU A 90 7.96 16.56 2.68
CA GLU A 90 9.02 17.09 1.82
C GLU A 90 8.70 16.92 0.32
N GLN A 91 7.83 15.97 -0.03
CA GLN A 91 7.40 15.73 -1.40
C GLN A 91 6.16 16.55 -1.79
N LEU A 92 5.50 17.18 -0.82
CA LEU A 92 4.25 17.88 -1.03
C LEU A 92 4.47 19.40 -1.10
N PRO A 93 3.69 20.13 -1.93
CA PRO A 93 3.74 21.58 -1.95
C PRO A 93 3.25 22.14 -0.60
N ALA A 94 3.71 23.34 -0.23
CA ALA A 94 3.41 23.98 1.06
C ALA A 94 1.92 23.94 1.47
N ARG A 95 1.01 24.13 0.49
CA ARG A 95 -0.44 24.07 0.70
C ARG A 95 -0.98 22.71 1.16
N LEU A 96 -0.20 21.63 1.03
CA LEU A 96 -0.58 20.28 1.44
C LEU A 96 0.26 19.77 2.63
N GLN A 97 1.24 20.52 3.13
CA GLN A 97 2.12 20.06 4.21
C GLN A 97 1.46 20.08 5.60
N HIS A 98 0.27 20.66 5.72
CA HIS A 98 -0.47 20.75 6.99
C HIS A 98 -1.59 19.70 7.12
N ILE A 99 -1.79 18.86 6.11
CA ILE A 99 -2.82 17.81 6.14
C ILE A 99 -2.45 16.79 7.21
N LYS A 100 -3.45 16.34 7.97
CA LYS A 100 -3.26 15.29 9.00
C LYS A 100 -3.85 13.97 8.58
N ALA A 101 -4.94 14.02 7.83
CA ALA A 101 -5.65 12.87 7.30
C ALA A 101 -6.36 13.27 6.00
N GLY A 102 -6.68 12.28 5.19
CA GLY A 102 -7.48 12.41 4.00
C GLY A 102 -8.21 11.12 3.72
N ASN A 103 -9.05 11.11 2.70
CA ASN A 103 -9.73 9.91 2.26
C ASN A 103 -9.01 9.34 1.06
N LEU A 104 -8.54 8.10 1.18
CA LEU A 104 -8.00 7.32 0.08
C LEU A 104 -9.12 6.65 -0.68
N VAL A 105 -9.13 6.83 -2.00
CA VAL A 105 -10.02 6.14 -2.93
C VAL A 105 -9.20 5.15 -3.73
N ILE A 106 -9.59 3.89 -3.68
CA ILE A 106 -9.04 2.83 -4.53
C ILE A 106 -9.96 2.65 -5.72
N THR A 107 -9.40 2.77 -6.93
CA THR A 107 -10.10 2.52 -8.19
C THR A 107 -9.34 1.45 -8.95
N TRP A 108 -10.07 0.40 -9.36
CA TRP A 108 -9.53 -0.74 -10.08
C TRP A 108 -10.47 -1.15 -11.21
N PRO A 109 -9.98 -1.41 -12.44
CA PRO A 109 -10.83 -1.76 -13.58
C PRO A 109 -11.69 -3.00 -13.36
N GLY A 110 -13.01 -2.87 -13.49
CA GLY A 110 -14.02 -3.92 -13.26
C GLY A 110 -14.58 -3.96 -11.82
N TYR A 111 -14.20 -2.99 -11.00
CA TYR A 111 -14.59 -2.85 -9.59
C TYR A 111 -15.02 -1.41 -9.24
N GLU A 112 -15.28 -0.57 -10.24
CA GLU A 112 -15.64 0.84 -10.10
C GLU A 112 -16.93 1.03 -9.27
N GLN A 113 -17.82 0.03 -9.26
CA GLN A 113 -19.06 0.03 -8.49
C GLN A 113 -18.85 0.04 -6.99
N LEU A 114 -17.69 -0.42 -6.49
CA LEU A 114 -17.47 -0.61 -5.05
C LEU A 114 -17.30 0.70 -4.30
N LYS A 115 -16.94 1.80 -4.99
CA LYS A 115 -16.74 3.15 -4.41
C LYS A 115 -15.97 3.12 -3.08
N TRP A 116 -14.92 2.30 -3.03
CA TRP A 116 -14.20 2.02 -1.79
C TRP A 116 -13.39 3.24 -1.36
N LYS A 117 -13.54 3.61 -0.08
CA LYS A 117 -12.99 4.83 0.47
C LYS A 117 -12.61 4.61 1.92
N GLU A 118 -11.34 4.81 2.24
CA GLU A 118 -10.81 4.67 3.60
C GLU A 118 -10.05 5.90 4.06
N THR A 119 -9.83 6.01 5.36
CA THR A 119 -9.02 7.11 5.91
C THR A 119 -7.54 6.77 5.80
N VAL A 120 -6.77 7.69 5.21
CA VAL A 120 -5.30 7.69 5.26
C VAL A 120 -4.82 8.81 6.17
N VAL A 121 -3.91 8.48 7.09
CA VAL A 121 -3.33 9.41 8.06
C VAL A 121 -1.92 9.79 7.62
N PHE A 122 -1.55 11.07 7.76
CA PHE A 122 -0.27 11.64 7.33
C PHE A 122 0.68 11.97 8.49
N VAL A 123 0.20 11.85 9.72
CA VAL A 123 0.96 12.11 10.96
C VAL A 123 0.81 10.97 11.96
N HIS A 124 1.83 10.71 12.75
CA HIS A 124 1.76 9.83 13.90
C HIS A 124 0.84 10.44 14.99
N ARG A 125 0.47 9.64 16.00
CA ARG A 125 -0.39 10.09 17.12
C ARG A 125 0.20 11.25 17.93
N ASN A 126 1.52 11.33 18.00
CA ASN A 126 2.26 12.43 18.64
C ASN A 126 2.31 13.71 17.78
N GLY A 127 1.71 13.71 16.59
CA GLY A 127 1.69 14.82 15.65
C GLY A 127 2.90 14.90 14.70
N SER A 128 3.91 14.02 14.82
CA SER A 128 5.05 14.04 13.90
C SER A 128 4.65 13.52 12.50
N PRO A 129 5.21 14.05 11.41
CA PRO A 129 4.96 13.53 10.06
C PRO A 129 5.27 12.04 9.93
N LEU A 130 4.48 11.32 9.12
CA LEU A 130 4.85 9.97 8.71
C LEU A 130 6.06 10.00 7.78
N SER A 131 6.88 8.95 7.83
CA SER A 131 7.90 8.71 6.82
C SER A 131 7.32 8.07 5.55
N VAL A 132 8.07 8.12 4.45
CA VAL A 132 7.71 7.46 3.18
C VAL A 132 7.40 5.97 3.39
N ALA A 133 8.22 5.27 4.19
CA ALA A 133 7.99 3.86 4.46
C ALA A 133 6.71 3.59 5.25
N HIS A 134 6.42 4.38 6.29
CA HIS A 134 5.18 4.22 7.06
C HIS A 134 3.94 4.54 6.22
N MET A 135 4.03 5.53 5.34
CA MET A 135 2.95 5.81 4.39
C MET A 135 2.76 4.64 3.42
N ALA A 136 3.83 4.12 2.82
CA ALA A 136 3.75 2.97 1.91
C ALA A 136 3.12 1.74 2.58
N ALA A 137 3.53 1.43 3.82
CA ALA A 137 2.96 0.33 4.61
C ALA A 137 1.46 0.51 4.86
N GLN A 138 1.04 1.72 5.24
CA GLN A 138 -0.38 2.03 5.43
C GLN A 138 -1.19 1.83 4.14
N ILE A 139 -0.70 2.33 3.01
CA ILE A 139 -1.36 2.15 1.71
C ILE A 139 -1.42 0.68 1.31
N ALA A 140 -0.36 -0.08 1.55
CA ALA A 140 -0.33 -1.52 1.29
C ALA A 140 -1.37 -2.28 2.12
N CYS A 141 -1.45 -2.01 3.43
CA CYS A 141 -2.48 -2.60 4.29
C CYS A 141 -3.91 -2.30 3.78
N LEU A 142 -4.18 -1.06 3.38
CA LEU A 142 -5.47 -0.65 2.81
C LEU A 142 -5.78 -1.39 1.50
N TRP A 143 -4.79 -1.59 0.64
CA TRP A 143 -4.93 -2.39 -0.59
C TRP A 143 -5.12 -3.87 -0.33
N ARG A 144 -4.45 -4.45 0.68
CA ARG A 144 -4.67 -5.84 1.09
C ARG A 144 -6.12 -6.03 1.50
N GLN A 145 -6.63 -5.14 2.36
CA GLN A 145 -8.01 -5.18 2.80
C GLN A 145 -8.96 -5.08 1.60
N PHE A 146 -8.76 -4.12 0.69
CA PHE A 146 -9.53 -4.02 -0.55
C PHE A 146 -9.51 -5.31 -1.36
N TYR A 147 -8.35 -5.94 -1.53
CA TYR A 147 -8.22 -7.21 -2.25
C TYR A 147 -8.98 -8.35 -1.55
N GLU A 148 -8.78 -8.52 -0.25
CA GLU A 148 -9.39 -9.59 0.54
C GLU A 148 -10.93 -9.47 0.53
N ASP A 149 -11.45 -8.26 0.74
CA ASP A 149 -12.87 -7.99 0.82
C ASP A 149 -13.59 -8.10 -0.54
N HIS A 150 -12.86 -7.91 -1.65
CA HIS A 150 -13.50 -7.63 -2.92
C HIS A 150 -13.00 -8.43 -4.12
N HIS A 151 -11.96 -9.26 -4.03
CA HIS A 151 -11.46 -10.00 -5.20
C HIS A 151 -12.55 -10.84 -5.92
N LEU A 152 -13.61 -11.24 -5.20
CA LEU A 152 -14.76 -11.97 -5.74
C LEU A 152 -15.83 -11.10 -6.40
N HIS A 153 -15.84 -9.78 -6.20
CA HIS A 153 -16.92 -8.85 -6.61
C HIS A 153 -16.75 -8.27 -8.03
N PHE A 154 -16.08 -9.01 -8.93
CA PHE A 154 -15.83 -8.55 -10.29
C PHE A 154 -17.11 -8.49 -11.13
N ASN A 155 -17.34 -7.36 -11.81
CA ASN A 155 -18.50 -7.20 -12.69
C ASN A 155 -18.11 -6.61 -14.05
N GLY A 156 -18.26 -7.38 -15.13
CA GLY A 156 -18.11 -6.89 -16.51
C GLY A 156 -16.71 -7.01 -17.09
N ASP A 157 -16.29 -5.96 -17.80
CA ASP A 157 -14.99 -5.84 -18.45
C ASP A 157 -13.97 -5.16 -17.53
N GLY A 158 -12.71 -5.59 -17.57
CA GLY A 158 -11.67 -5.04 -16.70
C GLY A 158 -10.64 -6.08 -16.30
N ILE A 159 -9.97 -5.85 -15.17
CA ILE A 159 -8.88 -6.70 -14.70
C ILE A 159 -9.32 -7.41 -13.44
N ARG A 160 -9.63 -8.69 -13.57
CA ARG A 160 -10.09 -9.49 -12.43
C ARG A 160 -8.98 -9.66 -11.39
N LEU A 161 -9.31 -9.39 -10.13
CA LEU A 161 -8.51 -9.77 -8.96
C LEU A 161 -8.82 -11.21 -8.56
N GLY A 162 -7.85 -11.91 -7.99
CA GLY A 162 -8.06 -13.21 -7.36
C GLY A 162 -6.95 -14.23 -7.64
N PRO A 163 -7.05 -15.43 -7.04
CA PRO A 163 -5.96 -16.42 -7.00
C PRO A 163 -5.43 -16.87 -8.36
N THR A 164 -6.28 -16.89 -9.38
CA THR A 164 -5.95 -17.33 -10.75
C THR A 164 -5.74 -16.15 -11.72
N ARG A 165 -5.73 -14.91 -11.19
CA ARG A 165 -5.66 -13.67 -11.97
C ARG A 165 -4.64 -12.73 -11.32
N VAL A 166 -4.95 -11.44 -11.19
CA VAL A 166 -4.09 -10.51 -10.47
C VAL A 166 -4.29 -10.70 -8.97
N THR A 167 -3.36 -11.37 -8.33
CA THR A 167 -3.25 -11.41 -6.85
C THR A 167 -2.56 -10.17 -6.30
N TYR A 168 -2.71 -9.95 -4.99
CA TYR A 168 -2.04 -8.88 -4.25
C TYR A 168 -0.51 -8.82 -4.49
N HIS A 169 0.16 -9.98 -4.62
CA HIS A 169 1.61 -10.05 -4.86
C HIS A 169 2.06 -9.49 -6.21
N HIS A 170 1.15 -9.32 -7.17
CA HIS A 170 1.48 -8.70 -8.46
C HIS A 170 1.40 -7.18 -8.42
N LEU A 171 0.77 -6.59 -7.39
CA LEU A 171 0.49 -5.17 -7.32
C LEU A 171 1.74 -4.39 -6.88
N ARG A 172 1.96 -3.24 -7.53
CA ARG A 172 3.06 -2.33 -7.24
C ARG A 172 2.57 -0.91 -7.04
N LEU A 173 2.98 -0.29 -5.94
CA LEU A 173 2.70 1.09 -5.57
C LEU A 173 3.69 2.05 -6.25
N HIS A 174 3.16 3.10 -6.88
CA HIS A 174 3.98 4.15 -7.51
C HIS A 174 3.86 5.48 -6.79
N GLN A 175 2.63 5.91 -6.52
CA GLN A 175 2.38 7.18 -5.85
C GLN A 175 0.98 7.21 -5.22
N ILE A 176 0.80 8.10 -4.25
CA ILE A 176 -0.52 8.60 -3.88
C ILE A 176 -0.59 10.09 -4.20
N TYR A 177 -1.69 10.55 -4.77
CA TYR A 177 -1.81 11.93 -5.25
C TYR A 177 -3.16 12.54 -4.89
N SER A 178 -3.18 13.86 -4.77
CA SER A 178 -4.39 14.61 -4.45
C SER A 178 -4.34 16.03 -5.02
N HIS A 179 -5.47 16.51 -5.51
CA HIS A 179 -5.61 17.90 -5.91
C HIS A 179 -5.80 18.84 -4.70
N ASP A 180 -6.53 18.38 -3.68
CA ASP A 180 -7.11 19.19 -2.61
C ASP A 180 -6.66 18.80 -1.19
N GLY A 181 -5.89 17.72 -1.06
CA GLY A 181 -5.46 17.17 0.23
C GLY A 181 -6.53 16.41 0.99
N ARG A 182 -7.77 16.34 0.48
CA ARG A 182 -8.92 15.68 1.12
C ARG A 182 -9.26 14.35 0.47
N CYS A 183 -9.17 14.28 -0.85
CA CYS A 183 -9.41 13.08 -1.65
C CYS A 183 -8.10 12.65 -2.30
N TRP A 184 -7.59 11.51 -1.86
CA TRP A 184 -6.35 10.90 -2.32
C TRP A 184 -6.66 9.70 -3.19
N GLN A 185 -5.86 9.50 -4.22
CA GLN A 185 -5.94 8.34 -5.10
C GLN A 185 -4.59 7.65 -5.16
N VAL A 186 -4.61 6.34 -5.37
CA VAL A 186 -3.38 5.55 -5.52
C VAL A 186 -3.14 5.26 -7.00
N GLU A 187 -1.90 5.48 -7.44
CA GLU A 187 -1.40 4.92 -8.68
C GLU A 187 -0.72 3.58 -8.40
N VAL A 188 -1.30 2.51 -8.95
CA VAL A 188 -0.73 1.17 -8.90
C VAL A 188 -0.53 0.60 -10.30
N SER A 189 0.44 -0.29 -10.42
CA SER A 189 0.55 -1.21 -11.55
C SER A 189 0.38 -2.66 -11.08
N TYR A 190 0.20 -3.57 -12.02
CA TYR A 190 0.36 -4.99 -11.76
C TYR A 190 1.36 -5.62 -12.72
N VAL A 191 2.10 -6.59 -12.21
CA VAL A 191 2.92 -7.49 -13.02
C VAL A 191 2.01 -8.48 -13.72
N LYS A 192 2.23 -8.70 -15.02
CA LYS A 192 1.44 -9.68 -15.77
C LYS A 192 1.72 -11.09 -15.22
N PRO A 193 0.68 -11.84 -14.79
CA PRO A 193 0.84 -13.26 -14.48
C PRO A 193 1.39 -14.00 -15.70
N ARG A 194 2.25 -15.00 -15.47
CA ARG A 194 2.75 -15.88 -16.54
C ARG A 194 1.64 -16.80 -17.06
#